data_AF-A0A519CDB2-F1
#
_entry.id   AF-A0A519CDB2-F1
#
_cell.length_a   1.000
_cell.length_b   1.000
_cell.length_c   1.000
_cell.angle_alpha   90.00
_cell.angle_beta   90.00
_cell.angle_gamma   90.00
#
_symmetry.space_group_name_H-M   'P 1'
#
loop_
_entity.id
_entity.type
_entity.pdbx_description
1 polymer ?
#
loop_
_entity_poly.entity_id
_entity_poly.type
_entity_poly.pdbx_seq_one_letter_code
_entity_poly.pdbx_strand_id
1 'polypeptide(L)' 'MKCNYCEKILSDDADLVLNYFHHIEINHYDSLDNEDKIMHDIRKKMLESKKDYELKKKNVGDSDLIFNTKNSEI' A
#
# COMPACT_ATOMS: atom_id res chain seq x y z
N MET A 1 -0.87 8.14 17.09
CA MET A 1 -2.36 8.06 17.03
C MET A 1 -2.86 6.89 17.87
N LYS A 2 -3.99 7.02 18.59
CA LYS A 2 -4.61 5.90 19.32
C LYS A 2 -5.47 5.03 18.39
N CYS A 3 -5.46 3.72 18.58
CA CYS A 3 -6.35 2.81 17.86
C CYS A 3 -7.81 2.95 18.28
N ASN A 4 -8.73 2.82 17.32
CA ASN A 4 -10.16 2.89 17.58
C ASN A 4 -10.72 1.61 18.21
N TYR A 5 -10.04 0.48 18.05
CA TYR A 5 -10.51 -0.85 18.46
C TYR A 5 -9.76 -1.41 19.67
N CYS A 6 -8.66 -0.77 20.09
CA CYS A 6 -7.91 -1.17 21.29
C CYS A 6 -7.14 0.01 21.90
N GLU A 7 -6.47 -0.23 23.03
CA GLU A 7 -5.72 0.80 23.74
C GLU A 7 -4.33 1.09 23.15
N LYS A 8 -3.95 0.42 22.06
CA LYS A 8 -2.64 0.60 21.43
C LYS A 8 -2.48 2.04 20.92
N ILE A 9 -1.38 2.66 21.32
CA ILE A 9 -0.93 3.95 20.80
C ILE A 9 0.18 3.68 19.80
N LEU A 10 -0.01 4.14 18.56
CA LEU A 10 0.99 4.05 17.51
C LEU A 10 1.90 5.28 17.55
N SER A 11 3.18 5.02 17.30
CA SER A 11 4.24 6.02 17.12
C SER A 11 3.82 7.05 16.08
N ASP A 12 4.07 8.32 16.37
CA ASP A 12 3.77 9.44 15.49
C ASP A 12 4.96 9.69 14.55
N ASP A 13 5.09 8.83 13.55
CA ASP A 13 6.15 8.87 12.53
C ASP A 13 5.56 8.97 11.11
N ALA A 14 6.45 9.11 10.12
CA ALA A 14 6.05 9.23 8.71
C ALA A 14 5.23 8.03 8.21
N ASP A 15 5.38 6.87 8.84
CA ASP A 15 4.69 5.63 8.48
C ASP A 15 3.45 5.38 9.34
N LEU A 16 3.04 6.32 10.21
CA LEU A 16 1.94 6.18 11.15
C LEU A 16 0.67 5.59 10.50
N VAL A 17 0.29 6.09 9.33
CA VAL A 17 -0.91 5.63 8.62
C VAL A 17 -0.78 4.19 8.12
N LEU A 18 0.41 3.81 7.64
CA LEU A 18 0.68 2.45 7.18
C LEU A 18 0.77 1.47 8.36
N ASN A 19 1.41 1.91 9.44
CA ASN A 19 1.48 1.20 10.71
C ASN A 19 0.08 0.98 11.30
N TYR A 20 -0.79 1.99 11.20
CA TYR A 20 -2.19 1.87 11.61
C TYR A 20 -2.95 0.86 10.76
N PHE A 21 -2.81 0.94 9.44
CA PHE A 21 -3.42 0.00 8.50
C PHE A 21 -3.03 -1.46 8.82
N HIS A 22 -1.74 -1.76 8.95
CA HIS A 22 -1.28 -3.10 9.29
C HIS A 22 -1.70 -3.56 10.69
N HIS A 23 -1.78 -2.62 11.65
CA HIS A 23 -2.31 -2.95 12.96
C HIS A 23 -3.78 -3.39 12.91
N ILE A 24 -4.62 -2.69 12.12
CA ILE A 24 -6.01 -3.11 11.88
C ILE A 24 -6.05 -4.47 11.21
N GLU A 25 -5.27 -4.68 10.14
CA GLU A 25 -5.22 -5.95 9.40
C GLU A 25 -4.93 -7.15 10.32
N ILE A 26 -3.92 -7.03 11.17
CA ILE A 26 -3.44 -8.15 12.00
C ILE A 26 -4.37 -8.43 13.19
N ASN A 27 -4.95 -7.38 13.79
CA ASN A 27 -5.58 -7.49 15.12
C ASN A 27 -7.09 -7.27 15.12
N HIS A 28 -7.63 -6.58 14.11
CA HIS A 28 -8.99 -6.06 14.14
C HIS A 28 -9.77 -6.28 12.85
N TYR A 29 -9.17 -6.89 11.82
CA TYR A 29 -9.82 -7.10 10.52
C TYR A 29 -11.17 -7.80 10.64
N ASP A 30 -11.26 -8.85 11.45
CA ASP A 30 -12.51 -9.59 11.62
C ASP A 30 -13.61 -8.79 12.34
N SER A 31 -13.21 -7.77 13.11
CA SER A 31 -14.12 -6.85 13.81
C SER A 31 -14.65 -5.72 12.93
N LEU A 32 -14.10 -5.56 11.71
CA LEU A 32 -14.61 -4.61 10.73
C LEU A 32 -15.97 -5.08 10.17
N ASP A 33 -16.82 -4.12 9.84
CA ASP A 33 -18.02 -4.42 9.07
C ASP A 33 -17.67 -4.80 7.62
N ASN A 34 -18.68 -5.23 6.85
CA ASN A 34 -18.44 -5.72 5.49
C ASN A 34 -17.93 -4.62 4.54
N GLU A 35 -18.37 -3.38 4.69
CA GLU A 35 -17.95 -2.28 3.82
C GLU A 35 -16.50 -1.88 4.12
N ASP A 36 -16.15 -1.80 5.40
CA ASP A 36 -14.80 -1.54 5.88
C ASP A 36 -13.83 -2.65 5.45
N LYS A 37 -14.25 -3.93 5.51
CA LYS A 37 -13.45 -5.06 4.98
C LYS A 37 -13.15 -4.91 3.51
N ILE A 38 -14.16 -4.58 2.70
CA ILE A 38 -14.00 -4.37 1.26
C ILE A 38 -13.01 -3.22 0.99
N MET A 39 -13.16 -2.10 1.69
CA MET A 39 -12.26 -0.94 1.53
C MET A 39 -10.84 -1.26 1.97
N HIS A 40 -10.69 -2.04 3.05
CA HIS A 40 -9.39 -2.50 3.52
C HIS A 40 -8.69 -3.39 2.48
N ASP A 41 -9.43 -4.35 1.91
CA ASP A 41 -8.92 -5.26 0.86
C ASP A 41 -8.52 -4.52 -0.42
N ILE A 42 -9.31 -3.52 -0.84
CA ILE A 42 -8.97 -2.66 -1.99
C ILE A 42 -7.64 -1.95 -1.70
N ARG A 43 -7.51 -1.33 -0.52
CA ARG A 43 -6.29 -0.61 -0.15
C ARG A 43 -5.07 -1.54 -0.10
N LYS A 44 -5.23 -2.76 0.42
CA LYS A 44 -4.17 -3.78 0.42
C LYS A 44 -3.68 -4.07 -1.00
N LYS A 45 -4.60 -4.34 -1.92
CA LYS A 45 -4.29 -4.59 -3.34
C LYS A 45 -3.59 -3.39 -4.00
N MET A 46 -3.97 -2.15 -3.65
CA MET A 46 -3.32 -0.95 -4.16
C MET A 46 -1.87 -0.82 -3.65
N LEU A 47 -1.62 -1.14 -2.37
CA LEU A 47 -0.26 -1.13 -1.81
C LEU A 47 0.64 -2.19 -2.47
N GLU A 48 0.12 -3.40 -2.65
CA GLU A 48 0.80 -4.49 -3.37
C GLU A 48 1.11 -4.07 -4.82
N SER A 49 0.11 -3.55 -5.54
CA SER A 49 0.29 -3.08 -6.91
C SER A 49 1.34 -1.98 -7.03
N LYS A 50 1.37 -1.03 -6.08
CA LYS A 50 2.40 0.02 -6.04
C LYS A 50 3.79 -0.58 -5.84
N LYS A 51 3.94 -1.51 -4.89
CA LYS A 51 5.22 -2.19 -4.62
C LYS A 51 5.70 -2.96 -5.86
N ASP A 52 4.81 -3.65 -6.54
CA ASP A 52 5.10 -4.39 -7.77
C ASP A 52 5.51 -3.45 -8.90
N TYR A 53 4.83 -2.31 -9.04
CA TYR A 53 5.18 -1.29 -10.02
C TYR A 53 6.60 -0.75 -9.78
N GLU A 54 6.92 -0.35 -8.54
CA GLU A 54 8.26 0.14 -8.19
C GLU A 54 9.35 -0.91 -8.43
N LEU A 55 9.07 -2.18 -8.11
CA LEU A 55 9.99 -3.29 -8.38
C LEU A 55 10.21 -3.49 -9.89
N LYS A 56 9.14 -3.47 -10.68
CA LYS A 56 9.21 -3.59 -12.15
C LYS A 56 9.98 -2.41 -12.75
N LYS A 57 9.69 -1.18 -12.32
CA LYS A 57 10.40 0.03 -12.74
C LYS A 57 11.90 -0.06 -12.48
N LYS A 58 12.30 -0.56 -11.31
CA LYS A 58 13.72 -0.75 -10.96
C LYS A 58 14.40 -1.82 -11.82
N ASN A 59 13.71 -2.92 -12.12
CA ASN A 59 14.30 -4.08 -12.81
C ASN A 59 14.30 -3.95 -14.33
N VAL A 60 13.23 -3.43 -14.90
CA VAL A 60 13.00 -3.38 -16.35
C VAL A 60 13.31 -1.98 -16.91
N GLY A 61 13.28 -0.96 -16.05
CA GLY A 61 13.30 0.45 -16.42
C GLY A 61 11.90 1.05 -16.40
N ASP A 62 11.81 2.37 -16.41
CA ASP A 62 10.53 3.07 -16.56
C ASP A 62 9.97 2.79 -17.96
N SER A 63 8.72 2.31 -18.06
CA SER A 63 8.12 1.90 -19.33
C SER A 63 8.16 3.03 -20.36
N ASP A 64 7.98 4.27 -19.91
CA ASP A 64 7.99 5.45 -20.76
C ASP A 64 9.41 5.72 -21.26
N LEU A 65 10.43 5.55 -20.42
CA LEU A 65 11.83 5.66 -20.83
C LEU A 65 12.24 4.55 -21.79
N ILE A 66 11.78 3.31 -21.58
CA ILE A 66 12.05 2.18 -22.48
C ILE A 66 11.39 2.41 -23.84
N PHE A 67 10.12 2.82 -23.85
CA PHE A 67 9.38 3.11 -25.07
C PHE A 67 10.02 4.26 -25.85
N ASN A 68 10.38 5.35 -25.17
CA ASN A 68 11.04 6.49 -25.80
C ASN A 68 12.42 6.12 -26.36
N THR A 69 13.21 5.32 -25.63
CA THR A 69 14.50 4.82 -26.13
C THR A 69 14.33 3.98 -27.39
N LYS A 70 13.39 3.03 -27.39
CA LYS A 70 13.14 2.15 -28.54
C LYS A 70 12.63 2.87 -29.78
N ASN A 71 11.93 4.00 -29.62
CA ASN A 71 11.41 4.79 -30.74
C ASN A 71 12.30 5.98 -31.11
N SER A 72 13.35 6.28 -30.32
CA SER A 72 14.34 7.31 -30.64
C SER A 72 15.47 6.80 -31.55
N GLU A 73 15.57 5.47 -31.74
CA GLU A 73 16.52 4.83 -32.66
C GLU A 73 15.96 4.68 -34.10
N ILE A 74 14.75 5.21 -34.36
CA ILE A 74 14.12 5.34 -35.69
C ILE A 74 14.34 6.76 -36.22
#